data_AF-A0A7S1M3Q7-F1
#
_entry.id   AF-A0A7S1M3Q7-F1
#
_cell.length_a   1.000
_cell.length_b   1.000
_cell.length_c   1.000
_cell.angle_alpha   90.00
_cell.angle_beta   90.00
_cell.angle_gamma   90.00
#
_symmetry.space_group_name_H-M   'P 1'
#
loop_
_entity.id
_entity.type
_entity.pdbx_description
1 polymer ?
#
loop_
_entity_poly.entity_id
_entity_poly.type
_entity_poly.pdbx_seq_one_letter_code
_entity_poly.pdbx_strand_id
1 'polypeptide(L)'
;MEERPGKGMVPLQESDLVPEFVTVTDFKGQVGFYTKFSVRETSIALQIIKVFFTQLENQQRLDELDIGAQGSPLRYSALVSNLLANEVYPPILRRFDLPEEKPLQLVMHAMETVLWSKHLVEMWLETELLMRNELKIKEAVEHCYRLEISVVEVVYRVYMESQNLPKVQEKTGEELQKLLGTAPAQEQQAGSRPEEHRQREEPVHEPAQSGGGPQGAA
;
A
#
# COMPACT_ATOMS: atom_id res chain seq x y z
N MET A 1 28.70 3.22 -42.81
CA MET A 1 27.70 2.15 -42.61
C MET A 1 26.41 2.68 -43.21
N GLU A 2 26.05 2.21 -44.41
CA GLU A 2 24.84 2.65 -45.11
C GLU A 2 23.63 1.87 -44.57
N GLU A 3 22.60 2.60 -44.14
CA GLU A 3 21.31 2.01 -43.81
C GLU A 3 20.70 1.41 -45.08
N ARG A 4 20.33 0.12 -45.01
CA ARG A 4 19.68 -0.55 -46.13
C ARG A 4 18.31 0.08 -46.38
N PRO A 5 17.90 0.32 -47.63
CA PRO A 5 16.54 0.73 -47.97
C PRO A 5 15.53 -0.22 -47.32
N GLY A 6 14.57 0.34 -46.57
CA GLY A 6 13.55 -0.43 -45.83
C GLY A 6 13.88 -0.76 -44.37
N LYS A 7 14.96 -0.21 -43.79
CA LYS A 7 15.23 -0.24 -42.35
C LYS A 7 15.45 1.18 -41.84
N GLY A 8 14.56 1.66 -40.97
CA GLY A 8 14.62 3.00 -40.37
C GLY A 8 13.23 3.48 -39.93
N MET A 9 13.18 4.45 -39.02
CA MET A 9 11.92 5.10 -38.63
C MET A 9 11.50 6.08 -39.73
N VAL A 10 10.45 5.75 -40.48
CA VAL A 10 9.89 6.61 -41.54
C VAL A 10 8.53 7.15 -41.08
N PRO A 11 8.31 8.48 -41.09
CA PRO A 11 6.99 9.04 -40.80
C PRO A 11 6.01 8.69 -41.91
N LEU A 12 4.85 8.14 -41.55
CA LEU A 12 3.78 7.79 -42.49
C LEU A 12 3.17 9.05 -43.13
N GLN A 13 2.91 9.00 -44.43
CA GLN A 13 2.15 10.02 -45.17
C GLN A 13 0.70 9.60 -45.37
N GLU A 14 -0.20 10.56 -45.56
CA GLU A 14 -1.64 10.29 -45.76
C GLU A 14 -1.93 9.45 -47.02
N SER A 15 -1.03 9.46 -48.00
CA SER A 15 -1.14 8.69 -49.24
C SER A 15 -0.57 7.28 -49.16
N ASP A 16 0.06 6.91 -48.04
CA ASP A 16 0.72 5.62 -47.91
C ASP A 16 -0.30 4.49 -47.73
N LEU A 17 -0.10 3.39 -48.45
CA LEU A 17 -0.90 2.18 -48.25
C LEU A 17 -0.61 1.61 -46.86
N VAL A 18 -1.63 1.49 -46.02
CA VAL A 18 -1.51 0.88 -44.69
C VAL A 18 -1.10 -0.59 -44.85
N PRO A 19 0.05 -1.01 -44.30
CA PRO A 19 0.48 -2.40 -44.42
C PRO A 19 -0.48 -3.33 -43.68
N GLU A 20 -0.63 -4.56 -44.17
CA GLU A 20 -1.51 -5.58 -43.58
C GLU A 20 -1.12 -5.91 -42.13
N PHE A 21 0.17 -5.76 -41.80
CA PHE A 21 0.71 -5.98 -40.46
C PHE A 21 1.63 -4.82 -40.06
N VAL A 22 1.42 -4.31 -38.85
CA VAL A 22 2.32 -3.35 -38.18
C VAL A 22 2.87 -3.99 -36.91
N THR A 23 4.18 -3.87 -36.69
CA THR A 23 4.81 -4.23 -35.41
C THR A 23 5.07 -2.96 -34.64
N VAL A 24 4.46 -2.81 -33.47
CA VAL A 24 4.73 -1.70 -32.57
C VAL A 24 5.92 -2.08 -31.70
N THR A 25 7.10 -1.54 -32.00
CA THR A 25 8.29 -1.66 -31.15
C THR A 25 8.35 -0.45 -30.19
N ASP A 26 8.68 -0.67 -28.93
CA ASP A 26 8.87 0.37 -27.91
C ASP A 26 7.65 1.24 -27.59
N PHE A 27 6.45 0.64 -27.49
CA PHE A 27 5.28 1.35 -26.97
C PHE A 27 5.50 1.77 -25.51
N LYS A 28 5.92 3.03 -25.32
CA LYS A 28 5.99 3.71 -24.01
C LYS A 28 4.67 4.41 -23.68
N GLY A 29 3.54 3.79 -24.03
CA GLY A 29 2.26 4.32 -23.61
C GLY A 29 2.18 4.28 -22.09
N GLN A 30 2.08 5.44 -21.46
CA GLN A 30 1.64 5.48 -20.08
C GLN A 30 0.17 5.10 -20.08
N VAL A 31 -0.14 3.91 -19.57
CA VAL A 31 -1.53 3.56 -19.26
C VAL A 31 -1.93 4.47 -18.10
N GLY A 32 -2.58 5.58 -18.42
CA GLY A 32 -3.23 6.41 -17.42
C GLY A 32 -4.36 5.60 -16.81
N PHE A 33 -4.14 5.09 -15.60
CA PHE A 33 -5.19 4.39 -14.87
C PHE A 33 -6.07 5.42 -14.17
N TYR A 34 -7.23 5.69 -14.76
CA TYR A 34 -8.24 6.57 -14.18
C TYR A 34 -9.26 5.70 -13.45
N THR A 35 -9.15 5.62 -12.13
CA THR A 35 -10.18 5.00 -11.28
C THR A 35 -10.69 6.02 -10.28
N LYS A 36 -11.98 5.91 -9.96
CA LYS A 36 -12.65 6.68 -8.91
C LYS A 36 -13.49 5.73 -8.09
N PHE A 37 -13.25 5.69 -6.79
CA PHE A 37 -14.10 4.97 -5.87
C PHE A 37 -15.45 5.68 -5.74
N SER A 38 -16.51 4.89 -5.84
CA SER A 38 -17.84 5.30 -5.40
C SER A 38 -17.82 5.66 -3.91
N VAL A 39 -18.85 6.39 -3.46
CA VAL A 39 -19.01 6.75 -2.03
C VAL A 39 -18.92 5.52 -1.12
N ARG A 40 -19.48 4.39 -1.55
CA ARG A 40 -19.44 3.12 -0.81
C ARG A 40 -18.03 2.56 -0.75
N GLU A 41 -17.30 2.54 -1.86
CA GLU A 41 -15.93 2.01 -1.92
C GLU A 41 -14.98 2.87 -1.10
N THR A 42 -15.11 4.20 -1.14
CA THR A 42 -14.34 5.13 -0.30
C THR A 42 -14.62 4.91 1.19
N SER A 43 -15.89 4.71 1.57
CA SER A 43 -16.25 4.36 2.95
C SER A 43 -15.60 3.04 3.40
N ILE A 44 -15.62 2.02 2.55
CA ILE A 44 -14.97 0.72 2.83
C ILE A 44 -13.45 0.89 2.97
N ALA A 45 -12.81 1.66 2.08
CA ALA A 45 -11.38 1.94 2.15
C ALA A 45 -11.00 2.65 3.45
N LEU A 46 -11.73 3.70 3.83
CA LEU A 46 -11.55 4.40 5.12
C LEU A 46 -11.78 3.48 6.32
N GLN A 47 -12.76 2.58 6.24
CA GLN A 47 -13.00 1.59 7.29
C GLN A 47 -11.84 0.62 7.44
N ILE A 48 -11.25 0.14 6.34
CA ILE A 48 -10.07 -0.73 6.37
C ILE A 48 -8.88 0.00 7.03
N ILE A 49 -8.64 1.26 6.66
CA ILE A 49 -7.60 2.11 7.27
C ILE A 49 -7.87 2.28 8.78
N LYS A 50 -9.10 2.61 9.16
CA LYS A 50 -9.53 2.78 10.56
C LYS A 50 -9.27 1.52 11.39
N VAL A 51 -9.70 0.36 10.89
CA VAL A 51 -9.52 -0.93 11.57
C VAL A 51 -8.04 -1.27 11.71
N PHE A 52 -7.21 -1.02 10.70
CA PHE A 52 -5.76 -1.23 10.78
C PHE A 52 -5.14 -0.41 11.92
N PHE A 53 -5.38 0.90 11.97
CA PHE A 53 -4.79 1.76 13.00
C PHE A 53 -5.44 1.65 14.38
N THR A 54 -6.57 0.96 14.52
CA THR A 54 -7.17 0.68 15.84
C THR A 54 -6.39 -0.42 16.60
N GLN A 55 -5.55 -1.19 15.91
CA GLN A 55 -4.75 -2.25 16.53
C GLN A 55 -3.57 -1.67 17.32
N LEU A 56 -3.30 -2.21 18.52
CA LEU A 56 -2.23 -1.71 19.40
C LEU A 56 -0.84 -1.82 18.77
N GLU A 57 -0.56 -2.92 18.07
CA GLU A 57 0.72 -3.08 17.36
C GLU A 57 0.96 -1.94 16.36
N ASN A 58 -0.06 -1.55 15.60
CA ASN A 58 0.05 -0.46 14.63
C ASN A 58 0.15 0.91 15.32
N GLN A 59 -0.48 1.09 16.49
CA GLN A 59 -0.28 2.30 17.29
C GLN A 59 1.15 2.41 17.84
N GLN A 60 1.78 1.29 18.23
CA GLN A 60 3.19 1.26 18.63
C GLN A 60 4.12 1.60 17.47
N ARG A 61 3.81 1.11 16.26
CA ARG A 61 4.55 1.53 15.05
C ARG A 61 4.43 3.03 14.79
N LEU A 62 3.27 3.65 15.02
CA LEU A 62 3.15 5.11 14.91
C LEU A 62 4.04 5.85 15.93
N ASP A 63 4.21 5.30 17.15
CA ASP A 63 5.14 5.87 18.13
C ASP A 63 6.60 5.82 17.60
N GLU A 64 7.00 4.72 16.95
CA GLU A 64 8.32 4.60 16.32
C GLU A 64 8.50 5.58 15.15
N LEU A 65 7.47 5.76 14.32
CA LEU A 65 7.48 6.72 13.22
C LEU A 65 7.59 8.17 13.75
N ASP A 66 6.93 8.50 14.85
CA ASP A 66 7.01 9.83 15.48
C ASP A 66 8.42 10.13 15.99
N ILE A 67 9.03 9.16 16.68
CA ILE A 67 10.45 9.24 17.09
C ILE A 67 11.35 9.43 15.86
N GLY A 68 11.13 8.65 14.80
CA GLY A 68 11.87 8.74 13.54
C GLY A 68 11.67 10.06 12.78
N ALA A 69 10.53 10.72 12.98
CA ALA A 69 10.21 12.01 12.38
C ALA A 69 10.91 13.19 13.08
N GLN A 70 11.40 13.00 14.32
CA GLN A 70 12.11 14.02 15.10
C GLN A 70 11.28 15.31 15.25
N GLY A 71 9.97 15.17 15.45
CA GLY A 71 9.04 16.29 15.60
C GLY A 71 8.74 17.07 14.31
N SER A 72 9.13 16.57 13.13
CA SER A 72 8.79 17.19 11.85
C SER A 72 7.46 16.62 11.31
N PRO A 73 6.37 17.41 11.24
CA PRO A 73 5.08 16.90 10.78
C PRO A 73 5.10 16.45 9.31
N LEU A 74 5.89 17.12 8.47
CA LEU A 74 6.05 16.72 7.06
C LEU A 74 6.75 15.37 6.93
N ARG A 75 7.80 15.14 7.72
CA ARG A 75 8.52 13.86 7.73
C ARG A 75 7.64 12.74 8.27
N TYR A 76 6.89 13.01 9.34
CA TYR A 76 5.92 12.05 9.89
C TYR A 76 4.87 11.67 8.85
N SER A 77 4.27 12.66 8.18
CA SER A 77 3.27 12.44 7.12
C SER A 77 3.82 11.58 5.97
N ALA A 78 5.08 11.78 5.58
CA ALA A 78 5.76 10.95 4.57
C ALA A 78 5.98 9.51 5.04
N LEU A 79 6.38 9.30 6.32
CA LEU A 79 6.55 7.98 6.91
C LEU A 79 5.23 7.21 7.01
N VAL A 80 4.16 7.86 7.46
CA VAL A 80 2.81 7.28 7.49
C VAL A 80 2.33 6.92 6.08
N SER A 81 2.57 7.79 5.09
CA SER A 81 2.24 7.51 3.69
C SER A 81 2.97 6.27 3.16
N ASN A 82 4.22 6.06 3.57
CA ASN A 82 4.99 4.87 3.21
C ASN A 82 4.40 3.61 3.87
N LEU A 83 4.04 3.68 5.16
CA LEU A 83 3.35 2.59 5.86
C LEU A 83 2.04 2.20 5.17
N LEU A 84 1.20 3.19 4.85
CA LEU A 84 -0.06 2.98 4.11
C LEU A 84 0.18 2.31 2.75
N ALA A 85 1.16 2.80 2.00
CA ALA A 85 1.48 2.28 0.67
C ALA A 85 1.89 0.80 0.68
N ASN A 86 2.63 0.38 1.71
CA ASN A 86 3.15 -0.99 1.77
C ASN A 86 2.18 -1.98 2.43
N GLU A 87 1.38 -1.54 3.41
CA GLU A 87 0.63 -2.46 4.26
C GLU A 87 -0.89 -2.35 4.09
N VAL A 88 -1.42 -1.15 3.90
CA VAL A 88 -2.87 -0.90 3.99
C VAL A 88 -3.51 -0.81 2.60
N TYR A 89 -2.86 -0.15 1.66
CA TYR A 89 -3.38 0.08 0.32
C TYR A 89 -3.40 -1.16 -0.59
N PRO A 90 -2.40 -2.06 -0.57
CA PRO A 90 -2.45 -3.25 -1.41
C PRO A 90 -3.67 -4.16 -1.13
N PRO A 91 -4.07 -4.43 0.14
CA PRO A 91 -5.33 -5.11 0.43
C PRO A 91 -6.58 -4.38 -0.09
N ILE A 92 -6.62 -3.04 -0.03
CA ILE A 92 -7.74 -2.25 -0.56
C ILE A 92 -7.82 -2.39 -2.08
N LEU A 93 -6.70 -2.31 -2.79
CA LEU A 93 -6.64 -2.43 -4.25
C LEU A 93 -7.08 -3.83 -4.70
N ARG A 94 -6.57 -4.89 -4.04
CA ARG A 94 -7.01 -6.27 -4.29
C ARG A 94 -8.50 -6.46 -4.09
N ARG A 95 -9.08 -5.86 -3.06
CA ARG A 95 -10.53 -5.94 -2.78
C ARG A 95 -11.40 -5.40 -3.91
N PHE A 96 -10.88 -4.44 -4.67
CA PHE A 96 -11.60 -3.78 -5.77
C PHE A 96 -11.06 -4.19 -7.14
N ASP A 97 -10.31 -5.30 -7.22
CA ASP A 97 -9.72 -5.82 -8.45
C ASP A 97 -8.86 -4.78 -9.21
N LEU A 98 -8.16 -3.92 -8.47
CA LEU A 98 -7.29 -2.88 -9.00
C LEU A 98 -5.81 -3.32 -9.01
N PRO A 99 -5.00 -2.78 -9.94
CA PRO A 99 -3.56 -3.01 -9.97
C PRO A 99 -2.90 -2.53 -8.67
N GLU A 100 -1.90 -3.28 -8.21
CA GLU A 100 -1.11 -2.95 -7.01
C GLU A 100 0.12 -2.09 -7.33
N GLU A 101 0.40 -1.75 -8.60
CA GLU A 101 1.52 -0.86 -8.93
C GLU A 101 1.24 0.57 -8.47
N LYS A 102 2.15 1.17 -7.70
CA LYS A 102 2.03 2.54 -7.17
C LYS A 102 0.77 2.72 -6.29
N PRO A 103 0.65 1.93 -5.22
CA PRO A 103 -0.60 1.83 -4.47
C PRO A 103 -1.00 3.16 -3.81
N LEU A 104 -0.03 3.95 -3.36
CA LEU A 104 -0.24 5.29 -2.80
C LEU A 104 -0.95 6.21 -3.80
N GLN A 105 -0.41 6.35 -5.01
CA GLN A 105 -0.95 7.25 -6.03
C GLN A 105 -2.34 6.79 -6.48
N LEU A 106 -2.53 5.48 -6.67
CA LEU A 106 -3.82 4.91 -7.08
C LEU A 106 -4.91 5.14 -6.04
N VAL A 107 -4.67 4.80 -4.77
CA VAL A 107 -5.67 4.96 -3.72
C VAL A 107 -5.97 6.43 -3.46
N MET A 108 -4.95 7.31 -3.41
CA MET A 108 -5.18 8.75 -3.24
C MET A 108 -6.02 9.36 -4.37
N HIS A 109 -5.76 8.95 -5.62
CA HIS A 109 -6.56 9.40 -6.76
C HIS A 109 -7.98 8.83 -6.72
N ALA A 110 -8.13 7.54 -6.42
CA ALA A 110 -9.41 6.85 -6.34
C ALA A 110 -10.32 7.46 -5.27
N MET A 111 -9.74 7.84 -4.13
CA MET A 111 -10.44 8.40 -2.97
C MET A 111 -10.75 9.90 -3.06
N GLU A 112 -10.53 10.56 -4.21
CA GLU A 112 -10.86 11.98 -4.42
C GLU A 112 -12.32 12.32 -4.06
N THR A 113 -13.22 11.33 -4.13
CA THR A 113 -14.64 11.44 -3.76
C THR A 113 -14.90 11.64 -2.26
N VAL A 114 -13.88 11.48 -1.40
CA VAL A 114 -14.00 11.66 0.06
C VAL A 114 -14.56 13.03 0.43
N LEU A 115 -14.23 14.07 -0.34
CA LEU A 115 -14.62 15.45 -0.08
C LEU A 115 -16.08 15.77 -0.42
N TRP A 116 -16.80 14.84 -1.06
CA TRP A 116 -18.15 15.09 -1.59
C TRP A 116 -19.27 14.73 -0.63
N SER A 117 -18.97 14.04 0.48
CA SER A 117 -19.95 13.56 1.45
C SER A 117 -19.55 13.94 2.86
N LYS A 118 -20.47 14.51 3.65
CA LYS A 118 -20.21 14.85 5.05
C LYS A 118 -19.73 13.64 5.84
N HIS A 119 -20.39 12.51 5.65
CA HIS A 119 -20.04 11.25 6.30
C HIS A 119 -18.63 10.77 5.94
N LEU A 120 -18.21 10.91 4.68
CA LEU A 120 -16.86 10.51 4.27
C LEU A 120 -15.79 11.44 4.84
N VAL A 121 -16.08 12.74 4.94
CA VAL A 121 -15.17 13.71 5.59
C VAL A 121 -15.05 13.43 7.10
N GLU A 122 -16.13 13.05 7.78
CA GLU A 122 -16.07 12.57 9.17
C GLU A 122 -15.16 11.35 9.30
N MET A 123 -15.39 10.32 8.47
CA MET A 123 -14.56 9.10 8.48
C MET A 123 -13.10 9.42 8.16
N TRP A 124 -12.83 10.34 7.23
CA TRP A 124 -11.48 10.79 6.92
C TRP A 124 -10.83 11.43 8.15
N LEU A 125 -11.49 12.37 8.81
CA LEU A 125 -10.98 12.97 10.05
C LEU A 125 -10.74 11.91 11.13
N GLU A 126 -11.64 10.95 11.31
CA GLU A 126 -11.43 9.83 12.25
C GLU A 126 -10.15 9.05 11.94
N THR A 127 -9.93 8.68 10.67
CA THR A 127 -8.72 7.96 10.26
C THR A 127 -7.45 8.79 10.48
N GLU A 128 -7.46 10.09 10.18
CA GLU A 128 -6.29 10.96 10.38
C GLU A 128 -5.98 11.18 11.86
N LEU A 129 -7.00 11.24 12.72
CA LEU A 129 -6.82 11.28 14.18
C LEU A 129 -6.19 9.99 14.71
N LEU A 130 -6.61 8.83 14.22
CA LEU A 130 -6.01 7.54 14.57
C LEU A 130 -4.55 7.42 14.10
N MET A 131 -4.24 7.97 12.92
CA MET A 131 -2.88 8.02 12.37
C MET A 131 -2.01 9.12 12.99
N ARG A 132 -2.60 10.05 13.76
CA ARG A 132 -1.92 11.22 14.37
C ARG A 132 -1.23 12.12 13.34
N ASN A 133 -1.75 12.19 12.11
CA ASN A 133 -1.14 12.95 11.01
C ASN A 133 -1.59 14.41 11.04
N GLU A 134 -0.91 15.25 11.83
CA GLU A 134 -1.32 16.64 12.10
C GLU A 134 -1.62 17.48 10.85
N LEU A 135 -0.84 17.31 9.78
CA LEU A 135 -1.04 18.06 8.54
C LEU A 135 -2.39 17.71 7.91
N LYS A 136 -2.72 16.42 7.86
CA LYS A 136 -3.97 15.93 7.29
C LYS A 136 -5.16 16.11 8.21
N ILE A 137 -4.97 16.09 9.53
CA ILE A 137 -5.99 16.49 10.50
C ILE A 137 -6.43 17.94 10.24
N LYS A 138 -5.49 18.87 10.03
CA LYS A 138 -5.82 20.27 9.73
C LYS A 138 -6.63 20.40 8.44
N GLU A 139 -6.20 19.74 7.36
CA GLU A 139 -6.94 19.72 6.10
C GLU A 139 -8.36 19.15 6.28
N ALA A 140 -8.52 18.02 6.97
CA ALA A 140 -9.81 17.40 7.22
C ALA A 140 -10.73 18.30 8.08
N VAL A 141 -10.18 18.97 9.10
CA VAL A 141 -10.93 19.92 9.95
C VAL A 141 -11.43 21.13 9.15
N GLU A 142 -10.62 21.68 8.24
CA GLU A 142 -11.06 22.76 7.35
C GLU A 142 -12.26 22.31 6.48
N HIS A 143 -12.24 21.08 5.99
CA HIS A 143 -13.36 20.50 5.26
C HIS A 143 -14.58 20.25 6.15
N CYS A 144 -14.40 19.83 7.41
CA CYS A 144 -15.49 19.73 8.38
C CYS A 144 -16.19 21.08 8.58
N TYR A 145 -15.44 22.18 8.77
CA TYR A 145 -16.04 23.51 8.94
C TYR A 145 -16.83 23.95 7.70
N ARG A 146 -16.29 23.71 6.49
CA ARG A 146 -16.98 24.04 5.23
C ARG A 146 -18.31 23.29 5.08
N LEU A 147 -18.40 22.08 5.63
CA LEU A 147 -19.58 21.22 5.54
C LEU A 147 -20.45 21.27 6.81
N GLU A 148 -20.18 22.17 7.75
CA GLU A 148 -20.92 22.30 9.02
C GLU A 148 -20.93 21.00 9.85
N ILE A 149 -19.82 20.27 9.84
CA ILE A 149 -19.63 19.05 10.62
C ILE A 149 -19.06 19.41 11.99
N SER A 150 -19.61 18.82 13.06
CA SER A 150 -19.14 19.03 14.43
C SER A 150 -17.82 18.28 14.69
N VAL A 151 -16.70 18.99 14.57
CA VAL A 151 -15.35 18.43 14.86
C VAL A 151 -15.27 17.87 16.28
N VAL A 152 -15.93 18.51 17.25
CA VAL A 152 -15.94 18.07 18.65
C VAL A 152 -16.60 16.69 18.79
N GLU A 153 -17.70 16.45 18.08
CA GLU A 153 -18.37 15.14 18.11
C GLU A 153 -17.51 14.04 17.48
N VAL A 154 -16.81 14.35 16.38
CA VAL A 154 -15.89 13.39 15.75
C VAL A 154 -14.73 13.06 16.69
N VAL A 155 -14.08 14.07 17.28
CA VAL A 155 -12.98 13.89 18.24
C VAL A 155 -13.44 13.11 19.46
N TYR A 156 -14.63 13.43 20.01
CA TYR A 156 -15.18 12.72 21.16
C TYR A 156 -15.44 11.24 20.84
N ARG A 157 -15.95 10.92 19.65
CA ARG A 157 -16.18 9.55 19.20
C ARG A 157 -14.87 8.75 19.13
N VAL A 158 -13.84 9.31 18.49
CA VAL A 158 -12.51 8.67 18.42
C VAL A 158 -11.92 8.48 19.81
N TYR A 159 -12.06 9.46 20.70
CA TYR A 159 -11.61 9.35 22.09
C TYR A 159 -12.34 8.23 22.83
N MET A 160 -13.66 8.15 22.71
CA MET A 160 -14.45 7.11 23.38
C MET A 160 -14.15 5.71 22.82
N GLU A 161 -13.91 5.59 21.52
CA GLU A 161 -13.44 4.34 20.90
C GLU A 161 -12.03 3.98 21.42
N SER A 162 -11.15 4.97 21.58
CA SER A 162 -9.76 4.75 22.02
C SER A 162 -9.66 4.21 23.45
N GLN A 163 -10.54 4.68 24.35
CA GLN A 163 -10.61 4.17 25.73
C GLN A 163 -11.10 2.73 25.82
N ASN A 164 -11.76 2.21 24.77
CA ASN A 164 -12.30 0.85 24.74
C ASN A 164 -11.42 -0.15 23.98
N LEU A 165 -10.21 0.25 23.53
CA LEU A 165 -9.31 -0.58 22.72
C LEU A 165 -9.13 -2.02 23.23
N PRO A 166 -8.93 -2.30 24.53
CA PRO A 166 -8.70 -3.66 25.01
C PRO A 166 -9.84 -4.63 24.68
N LYS A 167 -11.09 -4.14 24.61
CA LYS A 167 -12.27 -4.95 24.28
C LYS A 167 -12.51 -5.02 22.76
N VAL A 168 -12.00 -4.04 22.02
CA VAL A 168 -12.22 -3.92 20.57
C VAL A 168 -11.24 -4.81 19.80
N GLN A 169 -10.04 -5.07 20.34
CA GLN A 169 -8.98 -5.85 19.68
C GLN A 169 -9.34 -7.29 19.33
N GLU A 170 -10.07 -8.01 20.20
CA GLU A 170 -10.50 -9.38 19.91
C GLU A 170 -11.45 -9.43 18.71
N LYS A 171 -12.19 -8.35 18.45
CA LYS A 171 -13.19 -8.28 17.39
C LYS A 171 -12.66 -7.71 16.07
N THR A 172 -11.67 -6.81 16.12
CA THR A 172 -11.17 -6.11 14.93
C THR A 172 -10.38 -6.99 13.97
N GLY A 173 -9.70 -8.04 14.46
CA GLY A 173 -9.02 -8.99 13.60
C GLY A 173 -9.98 -9.72 12.65
N GLU A 174 -11.07 -10.25 13.20
CA GLU A 174 -12.13 -10.91 12.43
C GLU A 174 -12.84 -9.92 11.48
N GLU A 175 -13.06 -8.69 11.95
CA GLU A 175 -13.70 -7.65 11.15
C GLU A 175 -12.84 -7.22 9.96
N LEU A 176 -11.52 -7.10 10.15
CA LEU A 176 -10.59 -6.80 9.05
C LEU A 176 -10.60 -7.92 8.01
N GLN A 177 -10.55 -9.19 8.44
CA GLN A 177 -10.61 -10.33 7.52
C GLN A 177 -11.94 -10.33 6.74
N LYS A 178 -13.06 -10.06 7.42
CA LYS A 178 -14.38 -9.93 6.81
C LYS A 178 -14.45 -8.77 5.81
N LEU A 179 -13.85 -7.63 6.15
CA LEU A 179 -13.78 -6.45 5.30
C LEU A 179 -12.84 -6.64 4.12
N LEU A 180 -11.81 -7.47 4.22
CA LEU A 180 -10.93 -7.77 3.09
C LEU A 180 -11.51 -8.87 2.20
N GLY A 181 -12.55 -9.58 2.64
CA GLY A 181 -13.12 -10.68 1.88
C GLY A 181 -12.18 -11.89 1.77
N THR A 182 -11.09 -11.89 2.54
CA THR A 182 -10.22 -13.04 2.72
C THR A 182 -10.99 -14.05 3.56
N ALA A 183 -11.27 -15.24 3.01
CA ALA A 183 -11.72 -16.37 3.82
C ALA A 183 -10.78 -16.51 5.03
N PRO A 184 -11.28 -16.83 6.24
CA PRO A 184 -10.40 -17.09 7.38
C PRO A 184 -9.35 -18.07 6.87
N ALA A 185 -8.07 -17.71 6.99
CA ALA A 185 -7.00 -18.64 6.68
C ALA A 185 -7.36 -19.88 7.48
N GLN A 186 -7.81 -20.95 6.81
CA GLN A 186 -8.01 -22.22 7.46
C GLN A 186 -6.65 -22.49 8.05
N GLU A 187 -6.57 -22.32 9.36
CA GLU A 187 -5.44 -22.67 10.19
C GLU A 187 -5.11 -24.06 9.69
N GLN A 188 -4.05 -24.15 8.89
CA GLN A 188 -3.53 -25.42 8.44
C GLN A 188 -3.06 -26.04 9.73
N GLN A 189 -3.99 -26.72 10.41
CA GLN A 189 -3.69 -27.63 11.48
C GLN A 189 -2.55 -28.44 10.92
N ALA A 190 -1.41 -28.22 11.53
CA ALA A 190 -0.20 -28.92 11.28
C ALA A 190 -0.54 -30.41 11.41
N GLY A 191 -0.88 -31.01 10.27
CA GLY A 191 -0.58 -32.40 9.98
C GLY A 191 0.93 -32.48 10.08
N SER A 192 1.40 -32.61 11.32
CA SER A 192 2.74 -33.00 11.69
C SER A 192 2.93 -34.37 11.07
N ARG A 193 3.29 -34.36 9.79
CA ARG A 193 3.80 -35.53 9.11
C ARG A 193 5.15 -35.77 9.78
N PRO A 194 5.33 -36.91 10.47
CA PRO A 194 6.62 -37.19 11.10
C PRO A 194 7.68 -37.12 10.00
N GLU A 195 8.64 -36.21 10.16
CA GLU A 195 9.87 -36.22 9.38
C GLU A 195 10.55 -37.55 9.64
N GLU A 196 10.34 -38.51 8.75
CA GLU A 196 11.24 -39.64 8.61
C GLU A 196 12.62 -39.07 8.29
N HIS A 197 13.48 -39.11 9.30
CA HIS A 197 14.91 -38.92 9.23
C HIS A 197 15.50 -39.73 8.08
N ARG A 198 15.54 -39.15 6.89
CA ARG A 198 16.31 -39.65 5.76
C ARG A 198 17.70 -39.04 5.88
N GLN A 199 18.57 -39.73 6.59
CA GLN A 199 20.01 -39.50 6.57
C GLN A 199 20.47 -39.54 5.11
N ARG A 200 20.67 -38.36 4.51
CA ARG A 200 21.47 -38.22 3.30
C ARG A 200 22.89 -38.01 3.77
N GLU A 201 23.70 -39.04 3.55
CA GLU A 201 25.15 -38.98 3.64
C GLU A 201 25.63 -37.85 2.71
N GLU A 202 26.22 -36.80 3.28
CA GLU A 202 26.96 -35.82 2.51
C GLU A 202 28.32 -36.43 2.13
N PRO A 203 28.74 -36.34 0.86
CA PRO A 203 30.10 -36.71 0.48
C PRO A 203 31.07 -35.68 1.04
N VAL A 204 31.99 -36.16 1.87
CA VAL A 204 33.15 -35.44 2.41
C VAL A 204 33.95 -34.87 1.24
N HIS A 205 33.89 -33.56 1.04
CA HIS A 205 34.74 -32.85 0.09
C HIS A 205 36.13 -32.65 0.73
N GLU A 206 37.12 -33.36 0.21
CA GLU A 206 38.54 -33.16 0.51
C GLU A 206 38.96 -31.70 0.23
N PRO A 207 39.66 -31.03 1.16
CA PRO A 207 40.29 -29.76 0.88
C PRO A 207 41.54 -29.97 0.02
N ALA A 208 41.48 -29.52 -1.23
CA ALA A 208 42.63 -29.42 -2.11
C ALA A 208 43.63 -28.39 -1.55
N GLN A 209 44.77 -28.91 -1.09
CA GLN A 209 46.01 -28.15 -0.98
C GLN A 209 46.50 -27.75 -2.37
N SER A 210 46.87 -26.48 -2.57
CA SER A 210 48.16 -26.07 -3.16
C SER A 210 48.12 -24.58 -3.51
N GLY A 211 48.99 -23.79 -2.89
CA GLY A 211 50.05 -23.09 -3.62
C GLY A 211 49.70 -21.60 -3.73
N GLY A 212 50.51 -20.63 -3.32
CA GLY A 212 51.96 -20.61 -3.23
C GLY A 212 52.50 -19.57 -4.21
N GLY A 213 52.69 -18.34 -3.73
CA GLY A 213 53.61 -17.34 -4.29
C GLY A 213 52.97 -16.16 -5.06
N PRO A 214 53.75 -15.11 -5.40
CA PRO A 214 54.88 -14.53 -4.67
C PRO A 214 54.74 -13.01 -4.47
N GLN A 215 55.63 -12.49 -3.62
CA GLN A 215 55.94 -11.08 -3.39
C GLN A 215 56.36 -10.35 -4.68
N GLY A 216 55.99 -9.07 -4.79
CA GLY A 216 56.61 -8.06 -5.65
C GLY A 216 55.88 -6.73 -5.39
N ALA A 217 56.41 -5.81 -4.58
CA ALA A 217 57.54 -4.91 -4.83
C ALA A 217 57.30 -3.95 -6.00
N ALA A 218 56.77 -2.75 -5.69
CA ALA A 218 57.22 -1.44 -6.20
C ALA A 218 56.49 -0.33 -5.44
#